data_AF-A0A7X9HJ82-F1
#
_entry.id   AF-A0A7X9HJ82-F1
#
_cell.length_a   1.000
_cell.length_b   1.000
_cell.length_c   1.000
_cell.angle_alpha   90.00
_cell.angle_beta   90.00
_cell.angle_gamma   90.00
#
_symmetry.space_group_name_H-M   'P 1'
#
loop_
_entity.id
_entity.type
_entity.pdbx_description
1 polymer ?
#
loop_
_entity_poly.entity_id
_entity_poly.type
_entity_poly.pdbx_seq_one_letter_code
_entity_poly.pdbx_strand_id
1 'polypeptide(L)' 'MKNFLDKNFLLQNKTAEELYHGYAENLPIIDYHCHLPADEIASDRQFENLTKIWLDGDHYKWR' A
#
# COMPACT_ATOMS: atom_id res chain seq x y z
N MET A 1 11.57 -0.37 -23.48
CA MET A 1 11.19 0.44 -22.30
C MET A 1 10.50 -0.48 -21.31
N LYS A 2 10.69 -0.26 -20.01
CA LYS A 2 9.88 -0.92 -18.98
C LYS A 2 8.44 -0.42 -19.07
N ASN A 3 7.46 -1.27 -18.78
CA ASN A 3 6.08 -0.85 -18.73
C ASN A 3 5.86 0.00 -17.47
N PHE A 4 4.99 1.00 -17.54
CA PHE A 4 4.64 1.80 -16.36
C PHE A 4 4.00 0.88 -15.30
N LEU A 5 4.48 0.98 -14.04
CA LEU A 5 4.06 0.14 -12.91
C LEU A 5 4.16 -1.38 -13.21
N ASP A 6 5.27 -1.85 -13.80
CA ASP A 6 5.52 -3.28 -13.95
C ASP A 6 5.98 -3.96 -12.63
N LYS A 7 6.23 -5.28 -12.68
CA LYS A 7 6.68 -6.05 -11.51
C LYS A 7 8.00 -5.56 -10.91
N ASN A 8 8.82 -4.87 -11.70
CA ASN A 8 10.11 -4.32 -11.30
C ASN A 8 10.01 -2.79 -11.09
N PHE A 9 8.83 -2.28 -10.76
CA PHE A 9 8.63 -0.86 -10.47
C PHE A 9 9.57 -0.40 -9.36
N LEU A 10 10.29 0.70 -9.61
CA LEU A 10 11.38 1.23 -8.78
C LEU A 10 12.63 0.32 -8.62
N LEU A 11 12.63 -0.91 -9.13
CA LEU A 11 13.78 -1.81 -9.09
C LEU A 11 14.69 -1.57 -10.31
N GLN A 12 15.85 -0.96 -10.08
CA GLN A 12 16.71 -0.46 -11.15
C GLN A 12 17.81 -1.44 -11.61
N ASN A 13 18.02 -2.55 -10.89
CA ASN A 13 19.05 -3.54 -11.22
C ASN A 13 18.67 -4.95 -10.74
N LYS A 14 19.46 -5.96 -11.15
CA LYS A 14 19.19 -7.37 -10.83
C LYS A 14 19.26 -7.68 -9.33
N THR A 15 20.20 -7.08 -8.62
CA THR A 15 20.31 -7.24 -7.16
C THR A 15 19.05 -6.72 -6.45
N ALA A 16 18.47 -5.60 -6.89
CA ALA A 16 17.22 -5.07 -6.34
C ALA A 16 16.02 -6.00 -6.62
N GLU A 17 15.94 -6.55 -7.84
CA GLU A 17 14.92 -7.56 -8.20
C GLU A 17 15.02 -8.81 -7.30
N GLU A 18 16.24 -9.34 -7.12
CA GLU A 18 16.49 -10.53 -6.28
C GLU A 18 16.17 -10.29 -4.81
N LEU A 19 16.60 -9.16 -4.24
CA LEU A 19 16.34 -8.83 -2.84
C LEU A 19 14.84 -8.62 -2.57
N TYR A 20 14.12 -7.97 -3.49
CA TYR A 20 12.69 -7.74 -3.31
C TYR A 20 11.87 -9.02 -3.51
N HIS A 21 11.95 -9.65 -4.69
CA HIS A 21 11.11 -10.82 -5.01
C HIS A 21 11.54 -12.09 -4.27
N GLY A 22 12.83 -12.25 -3.97
CA GLY A 22 13.35 -13.42 -3.27
C GLY A 22 13.15 -13.39 -1.76
N TYR A 23 12.98 -12.20 -1.17
CA TYR A 23 12.93 -12.04 0.28
C TYR A 23 11.82 -11.08 0.72
N ALA A 24 11.89 -9.81 0.33
CA ALA A 24 11.05 -8.76 0.94
C ALA A 24 9.55 -8.89 0.64
N GLU A 25 9.16 -9.27 -0.58
CA GLU A 25 7.76 -9.28 -1.05
C GLU A 25 6.83 -10.16 -0.20
N ASN A 26 7.35 -11.25 0.38
CA ASN A 26 6.56 -12.23 1.14
C ASN A 26 6.62 -12.04 2.66
N LEU A 27 7.35 -11.03 3.15
CA LEU A 27 7.40 -10.75 4.58
C LEU A 27 6.08 -10.13 5.05
N PRO A 28 5.64 -10.43 6.30
CA PRO A 28 4.46 -9.78 6.86
C PRO A 28 4.71 -8.28 7.06
N ILE A 29 3.62 -7.50 7.00
CA ILE A 29 3.65 -6.08 7.34
C ILE A 29 3.58 -5.94 8.86
N ILE A 30 4.52 -5.17 9.42
CA ILE A 30 4.51 -4.75 10.83
C ILE A 30 4.25 -3.24 10.84
N ASP A 31 2.98 -2.85 10.91
CA ASP A 31 2.54 -1.45 10.91
C ASP A 31 2.38 -0.92 12.35
N TYR A 32 3.51 -0.71 13.03
CA TYR A 32 3.54 -0.37 14.46
C TYR A 32 2.99 1.04 14.79
N HIS A 33 2.82 1.89 13.78
CA HIS A 33 2.31 3.24 13.94
C HIS A 33 1.44 3.62 12.74
N CYS A 34 0.13 3.63 12.95
CA CYS A 34 -0.85 4.07 11.98
C CYS A 34 -1.93 4.92 12.66
N HIS A 35 -2.82 5.49 11.84
CA HIS A 35 -3.97 6.28 12.27
C HIS A 35 -5.29 5.63 11.85
N LEU A 36 -5.31 4.30 11.67
CA LEU A 36 -6.53 3.58 11.33
C LEU A 36 -7.56 3.68 12.49
N PRO A 37 -8.84 3.98 12.21
CA PRO A 37 -9.86 4.03 13.24
C PRO A 37 -10.16 2.64 13.81
N ALA A 38 -9.99 2.46 15.13
CA ALA A 38 -10.15 1.17 15.78
C ALA A 38 -11.58 0.62 15.72
N ASP A 39 -12.59 1.50 15.72
CA ASP A 39 -14.00 1.18 15.60
C ASP A 39 -14.37 0.64 14.21
N GLU A 40 -13.76 1.18 13.16
CA GLU A 40 -13.94 0.67 11.79
C GLU A 40 -13.35 -0.72 11.62
N ILE A 41 -12.21 -1.01 12.26
CA ILE A 41 -11.64 -2.35 12.31
C ILE A 41 -12.57 -3.30 13.08
N ALA A 42 -13.02 -2.88 14.27
CA ALA A 42 -13.84 -3.71 15.14
C ALA A 42 -15.23 -4.04 14.54
N SER A 43 -15.77 -3.15 13.72
CA SER A 43 -17.07 -3.32 13.05
C SER A 43 -16.98 -3.96 11.66
N ASP A 44 -15.77 -4.27 11.19
CA ASP A 44 -15.53 -4.73 9.81
C ASP A 44 -16.22 -3.80 8.79
N ARG A 45 -15.93 -2.50 8.91
CA ARG A 45 -16.62 -1.45 8.14
C ARG A 45 -16.58 -1.78 6.65
N GLN A 46 -17.77 -1.85 6.06
CA GLN A 46 -17.94 -1.88 4.61
C GLN A 46 -18.06 -0.45 4.07
N PHE A 47 -17.21 -0.07 3.13
CA PHE A 47 -17.26 1.25 2.50
C PHE A 47 -18.37 1.31 1.45
N GLU A 48 -19.17 2.38 1.49
CA GLU A 48 -20.32 2.58 0.59
C GLU A 48 -19.90 2.72 -0.89
N ASN A 49 -18.78 3.39 -1.15
CA ASN A 49 -18.29 3.68 -2.49
C ASN A 49 -16.79 4.03 -2.45
N LEU A 50 -16.19 4.14 -3.64
CA LEU A 50 -14.76 4.44 -3.79
C LEU A 50 -14.40 5.84 -3.25
N THR A 51 -15.28 6.82 -3.40
CA THR A 51 -15.03 8.18 -2.91
C THR A 51 -14.79 8.19 -1.41
N LYS A 52 -15.59 7.45 -0.64
CA LYS A 52 -15.45 7.39 0.83
C LYS A 52 -14.12 6.78 1.28
N ILE A 53 -13.73 5.63 0.73
CA ILE A 53 -12.48 4.98 1.13
C ILE A 53 -11.23 5.76 0.67
N TRP A 54 -11.29 6.48 -0.46
CA TRP A 54 -10.11 7.12 -1.04
C TRP A 54 -9.96 8.61 -0.76
N LEU A 55 -11.06 9.35 -0.60
CA LEU A 55 -11.00 10.79 -0.46
C LEU A 55 -11.11 11.26 0.97
N ASP A 56 -11.74 10.54 1.91
CA ASP A 56 -11.98 11.03 3.28
C ASP A 56 -10.67 11.27 4.10
N GLY A 57 -9.51 10.79 3.62
CA GLY A 57 -8.16 11.06 4.15
C GLY A 57 -7.08 10.67 3.12
N ASP A 58 -5.77 10.78 3.40
CA ASP A 58 -5.05 11.52 4.44
C ASP A 58 -4.70 12.95 3.96
N HIS A 59 -5.65 13.64 3.32
CA HIS A 59 -5.55 15.04 2.89
C HIS A 59 -4.57 15.33 1.73
N TYR A 60 -3.64 14.43 1.37
CA TYR A 60 -2.70 14.63 0.26
C TYR A 60 -3.39 14.88 -1.10
N LYS A 61 -4.57 14.30 -1.31
CA LYS A 61 -5.38 14.54 -2.52
C LYS A 61 -6.10 15.90 -2.49
N TRP A 62 -6.24 16.50 -1.31
CA TRP A 62 -6.95 17.77 -1.10
C TRP A 62 -6.02 18.98 -1.12
N ARG A 63 -4.72 18.75 -0.92
CA ARG A 63 -3.67 19.77 -1.02
C ARG A 63 -3.44 20.18 -2.48
#